data_AF-A0AB33T9R1-F1
#
_entry.id   AF-A0AB33T9R1-F1
#
_cell.length_a   1.000
_cell.length_b   1.000
_cell.length_c   1.000
_cell.angle_alpha   90.00
_cell.angle_beta   90.00
_cell.angle_gamma   90.00
#
_symmetry.space_group_name_H-M   'P 1'
#
loop_
_entity.id
_entity.type
_entity.pdbx_description
1 polymer ?
#
loop_
_entity_poly.entity_id
_entity_poly.type
_entity_poly.pdbx_seq_one_letter_code
_entity_poly.pdbx_strand_id
1 'polypeptide(L)'
;MRHMNTRREGPAAAARKLTAEIIALNREGRTHVEISEILGVERHAIGALLRQHGLRSPYVRTRIIHIGNGMVRCTKCDRELPQADLPWGRVTKDPYQLSYCRKCLTAQSVFNTQKDIDQYLKHRQRGIRSRCKEAGVEYALPGGYLADLFRQQSGRCFYTDLPMKVHFGTKKPGARSDSVSVDRIEPDGGYVVGNVVLCTSRANAIKSNCSLAEMRAWLPGWWKRIELLREGPSDFRQGGCRTSRYSLK
;
A
#
# COMPACT_ATOMS: atom_id res chain seq x y z
N MET A 1 -60.85 -3.76 9.19
CA MET A 1 -59.48 -4.14 8.79
C MET A 1 -58.48 -3.38 9.66
N ARG A 2 -57.84 -4.05 10.63
CA ARG A 2 -56.79 -3.43 11.45
C ARG A 2 -55.51 -3.36 10.62
N HIS A 3 -55.08 -2.14 10.27
CA HIS A 3 -53.75 -1.91 9.70
C HIS A 3 -52.69 -2.23 10.76
N MET A 4 -51.93 -3.32 10.54
CA MET A 4 -50.74 -3.63 11.33
C MET A 4 -49.65 -2.61 10.98
N ASN A 5 -49.41 -1.72 11.94
CA ASN A 5 -48.39 -0.68 11.87
C ASN A 5 -47.00 -1.33 12.05
N THR A 6 -46.27 -1.54 10.95
CA THR A 6 -44.89 -2.03 10.99
C THR A 6 -43.97 -0.90 11.47
N ARG A 7 -43.74 -0.83 12.78
CA ARG A 7 -42.76 0.10 13.37
C ARG A 7 -41.38 -0.16 12.76
N ARG A 8 -40.89 0.78 11.95
CA ARG A 8 -39.48 0.78 11.50
C ARG A 8 -38.59 0.99 12.72
N GLU A 9 -37.70 0.04 12.99
CA GLU A 9 -36.75 0.10 14.11
C GLU A 9 -35.79 1.30 13.96
N GLY A 10 -35.53 2.01 15.06
CA GLY A 10 -34.61 3.15 15.08
C GLY A 10 -33.13 2.73 14.98
N PRO A 11 -32.23 3.64 14.56
CA PRO A 11 -30.82 3.32 14.28
C PRO A 11 -30.05 2.77 15.48
N ALA A 12 -30.40 3.16 16.70
CA ALA A 12 -29.79 2.63 17.93
C ALA A 12 -30.18 1.19 18.24
N ALA A 13 -31.40 0.76 17.85
CA ALA A 13 -31.86 -0.62 18.04
C ALA A 13 -31.18 -1.56 17.03
N ALA A 14 -31.08 -1.12 15.77
CA ALA A 14 -30.37 -1.83 14.72
C ALA A 14 -28.89 -2.07 15.07
N ALA A 15 -28.21 -1.06 15.64
CA ALA A 15 -26.81 -1.19 16.06
C ALA A 15 -26.61 -2.21 17.21
N ARG A 16 -27.55 -2.24 18.18
CA ARG A 16 -27.52 -3.23 19.28
C ARG A 16 -27.76 -4.65 18.77
N LYS A 17 -28.71 -4.81 17.85
CA LYS A 17 -28.99 -6.10 17.19
C LYS A 17 -27.77 -6.62 16.44
N LEU A 18 -27.14 -5.76 15.62
CA LEU A 18 -25.92 -6.11 14.90
C LEU A 18 -24.77 -6.51 15.83
N THR A 19 -24.62 -5.81 16.96
CA THR A 19 -23.62 -6.13 18.00
C THR A 19 -23.86 -7.51 18.59
N ALA A 20 -25.12 -7.85 18.91
CA ALA A 20 -25.48 -9.15 19.44
C ALA A 20 -25.23 -10.27 18.43
N GLU A 21 -25.55 -10.07 17.16
CA GLU A 21 -25.31 -11.02 16.07
C GLU A 21 -23.80 -11.27 15.86
N ILE A 22 -22.96 -10.23 15.89
CA ILE A 22 -21.50 -10.36 15.81
C ILE A 22 -20.94 -11.21 16.98
N ILE A 23 -21.42 -10.97 18.20
CA ILE A 23 -20.99 -11.72 19.39
C ILE A 23 -21.43 -13.18 19.31
N ALA A 24 -22.66 -13.44 18.86
CA ALA A 24 -23.19 -14.80 18.71
C ALA A 24 -22.34 -15.61 17.72
N LEU A 25 -22.12 -15.07 16.51
CA LEU A 25 -21.29 -15.73 15.49
C LEU A 25 -19.85 -15.96 15.97
N ASN A 26 -19.27 -15.02 16.73
CA ASN A 26 -17.94 -15.20 17.30
C ASN A 26 -17.88 -16.34 18.31
N ARG A 27 -18.92 -16.49 19.15
CA ARG A 27 -19.04 -17.60 20.13
C ARG A 27 -19.23 -18.96 19.45
N GLU A 28 -19.82 -18.98 18.26
CA GLU A 28 -19.90 -20.18 17.40
C GLU A 28 -18.55 -20.54 16.74
N GLY A 29 -17.49 -19.77 17.00
CA GLY A 29 -16.16 -20.03 16.46
C GLY A 29 -15.91 -19.41 15.08
N ARG A 30 -16.78 -18.51 14.60
CA ARG A 30 -16.55 -17.79 13.34
C ARG A 30 -15.46 -16.73 13.48
N THR A 31 -14.58 -16.68 12.49
CA THR A 31 -13.56 -15.64 12.34
C THR A 31 -14.19 -14.31 11.90
N HIS A 32 -13.46 -13.20 12.08
CA HIS A 32 -13.93 -11.89 11.62
C HIS A 32 -14.16 -11.82 10.10
N VAL A 33 -13.53 -12.70 9.31
CA VAL A 33 -13.72 -12.77 7.86
C VAL A 33 -15.09 -13.38 7.56
N GLU A 34 -15.39 -14.53 8.14
CA GLU A 34 -16.70 -15.19 7.99
C GLU A 34 -17.84 -14.30 8.49
N ILE A 35 -17.67 -13.65 9.65
CA ILE A 35 -18.67 -12.70 10.18
C ILE A 35 -18.90 -11.53 9.22
N SER A 36 -17.83 -11.02 8.60
CA SER A 36 -17.91 -9.93 7.62
C SER A 36 -18.67 -10.35 6.37
N GLU A 37 -18.43 -11.57 5.87
CA GLU A 37 -19.13 -12.14 4.72
C GLU A 37 -20.61 -12.39 5.00
N ILE A 38 -20.94 -12.86 6.21
CA ILE A 38 -22.34 -13.14 6.63
C ILE A 38 -23.13 -11.84 6.81
N LEU A 39 -22.56 -10.84 7.47
CA LEU A 39 -23.29 -9.64 7.91
C LEU A 39 -23.06 -8.41 7.02
N GLY A 40 -22.12 -8.46 6.08
CA GLY A 40 -21.76 -7.32 5.24
C GLY A 40 -21.10 -6.16 6.01
N VAL A 41 -20.52 -6.44 7.18
CA VAL A 41 -19.88 -5.44 8.05
C VAL A 41 -18.37 -5.43 7.84
N GLU A 42 -17.76 -4.26 7.89
CA GLU A 42 -16.30 -4.09 7.80
C GLU A 42 -15.54 -4.87 8.87
N ARG A 43 -14.52 -5.64 8.44
CA ARG A 43 -13.70 -6.51 9.31
C ARG A 43 -13.05 -5.79 10.48
N HIS A 44 -12.66 -4.53 10.27
CA HIS A 44 -12.06 -3.71 11.32
C HIS A 44 -13.07 -3.31 12.41
N ALA A 45 -14.32 -3.04 12.02
CA ALA A 45 -15.39 -2.71 12.96
C ALA A 45 -15.75 -3.92 13.82
N ILE A 46 -15.89 -5.10 13.22
CA ILE A 46 -16.11 -6.37 13.94
C ILE A 46 -15.01 -6.60 14.98
N GLY A 47 -13.74 -6.47 14.57
CA GLY A 47 -12.63 -6.68 15.48
C GLY A 47 -12.55 -5.65 16.62
N ALA A 48 -12.91 -4.39 16.37
CA ALA A 48 -12.97 -3.37 17.42
C ALA A 48 -14.08 -3.66 18.43
N LEU A 49 -15.27 -4.03 17.95
CA LEU A 49 -16.43 -4.37 18.77
C LEU A 49 -16.15 -5.60 19.65
N LEU A 50 -15.62 -6.68 19.09
CA LEU A 50 -15.30 -7.87 19.88
C LEU A 50 -14.31 -7.57 21.01
N ARG A 51 -13.29 -6.73 20.75
CA ARG A 51 -12.34 -6.29 21.79
C ARG A 51 -13.01 -5.46 22.89
N GLN A 52 -13.96 -4.59 22.58
CA GLN A 52 -14.71 -3.82 23.58
C GLN A 52 -15.50 -4.73 24.53
N HIS A 53 -15.93 -5.90 24.04
CA HIS A 53 -16.63 -6.92 24.83
C HIS A 53 -15.70 -8.00 25.41
N GLY A 54 -14.37 -7.79 25.39
CA GLY A 54 -13.39 -8.74 25.94
C GLY A 54 -13.22 -10.03 25.12
N LEU A 55 -13.81 -10.10 23.93
CA LEU A 55 -13.73 -11.25 23.04
C LEU A 55 -12.56 -11.11 22.06
N ARG A 56 -12.05 -12.26 21.61
CA ARG A 56 -11.01 -12.35 20.57
C ARG A 56 -11.54 -13.15 19.39
N SER A 57 -10.98 -12.88 18.22
CA SER A 57 -11.20 -13.74 17.06
C SER A 57 -10.76 -15.17 17.41
N PRO A 58 -11.53 -16.21 17.07
CA PRO A 58 -11.11 -17.60 17.17
C PRO A 58 -10.02 -17.95 16.16
N TYR A 59 -9.56 -16.98 15.35
CA TYR A 59 -8.44 -17.14 14.43
C TYR A 59 -7.22 -17.75 15.15
N VAL A 60 -6.95 -19.01 14.85
CA VAL A 60 -5.73 -19.71 15.23
C VAL A 60 -4.73 -19.52 14.10
N ARG A 61 -3.53 -19.05 14.43
CA ARG A 61 -2.43 -18.99 13.45
C ARG A 61 -2.13 -20.41 12.96
N THR A 62 -1.84 -20.55 11.67
CA THR A 62 -1.35 -21.81 11.11
C THR A 62 -0.15 -22.30 11.90
N ARG A 63 -0.23 -23.52 12.44
CA ARG A 63 0.84 -24.12 13.25
C ARG A 63 2.01 -24.53 12.36
N ILE A 64 3.21 -24.52 12.95
CA ILE A 64 4.40 -25.10 12.32
C ILE A 64 4.20 -26.62 12.24
N ILE A 65 4.49 -27.21 11.08
CA ILE A 65 4.43 -28.66 10.88
C ILE A 65 5.82 -29.22 11.20
N HIS A 66 5.95 -29.88 12.35
CA HIS A 66 7.19 -30.55 12.75
C HIS A 66 7.28 -31.93 12.11
N ILE A 67 8.45 -32.28 11.58
CA ILE A 67 8.72 -33.59 10.95
C ILE A 67 9.81 -34.40 11.68
N GLY A 68 10.23 -33.94 12.86
CA GLY A 68 11.27 -34.59 13.69
C GLY A 68 12.65 -33.94 13.54
N ASN A 69 13.57 -34.23 14.46
CA ASN A 69 14.98 -33.81 14.42
C ASN A 69 15.21 -32.29 14.20
N GLY A 70 14.34 -31.45 14.77
CA GLY A 70 14.40 -29.99 14.57
C GLY A 70 14.04 -29.51 13.16
N MET A 71 13.55 -30.40 12.31
CA MET A 71 13.08 -30.10 10.95
C MET A 71 11.58 -29.82 10.93
N VAL A 72 11.18 -28.97 9.99
CA VAL A 72 9.80 -28.54 9.80
C VAL A 72 9.44 -28.57 8.31
N ARG A 73 8.16 -28.65 8.01
CA ARG A 73 7.60 -28.53 6.65
C ARG A 73 6.99 -27.15 6.45
N CYS A 74 7.42 -26.44 5.42
CA CYS A 74 6.86 -25.16 5.02
C CYS A 74 5.39 -25.30 4.60
N THR A 75 4.46 -24.62 5.26
CA THR A 75 3.00 -24.72 4.98
C THR A 75 2.54 -24.09 3.66
N LYS A 76 3.46 -23.69 2.78
CA LYS A 76 3.15 -23.04 1.49
C LYS A 76 3.77 -23.72 0.28
N CYS A 77 4.93 -24.35 0.46
CA CYS A 77 5.65 -24.99 -0.64
C CYS A 77 6.16 -26.39 -0.28
N ASP A 78 5.76 -26.90 0.89
CA ASP A 78 6.07 -28.23 1.42
C ASP A 78 7.56 -28.60 1.55
N ARG A 79 8.46 -27.64 1.31
CA ARG A 79 9.90 -27.82 1.52
C ARG A 79 10.19 -28.10 2.99
N GLU A 80 11.06 -29.08 3.20
CA GLU A 80 11.63 -29.41 4.49
C GLU A 80 12.87 -28.56 4.77
N LEU A 81 12.96 -28.02 5.98
CA LEU A 81 14.03 -27.12 6.42
C LEU A 81 14.16 -27.16 7.95
N PRO A 82 15.31 -26.76 8.52
CA PRO A 82 15.44 -26.56 9.96
C PRO A 82 14.44 -25.53 10.48
N GLN A 83 13.88 -25.75 11.67
CA GLN A 83 12.97 -24.79 12.30
C GLN A 83 13.63 -23.41 12.50
N ALA A 84 14.94 -23.39 12.80
CA ALA A 84 15.71 -22.16 12.96
C ALA A 84 15.73 -21.27 11.70
N ASP A 85 15.54 -21.87 10.51
CA ASP A 85 15.53 -21.16 9.23
C ASP A 85 14.18 -20.48 8.93
N LEU A 86 13.13 -20.79 9.71
CA LEU A 86 11.85 -20.11 9.58
C LEU A 86 12.00 -18.63 9.97
N PRO A 87 11.46 -17.70 9.16
CA PRO A 87 11.53 -16.27 9.50
C PRO A 87 10.72 -15.95 10.75
N TRP A 88 11.17 -14.93 11.50
CA TRP A 88 10.42 -14.36 12.60
C TRP A 88 9.42 -13.29 12.11
N GLY A 89 8.21 -13.30 12.66
CA GLY A 89 7.18 -12.32 12.40
C GLY A 89 7.50 -10.96 13.02
N ARG A 90 7.10 -9.87 12.32
CA ARG A 90 7.34 -8.48 12.75
C ARG A 90 6.22 -7.95 13.64
N VAL A 91 5.94 -8.60 14.78
CA VAL A 91 5.03 -8.05 15.79
C VAL A 91 5.85 -7.73 17.04
N THR A 92 5.79 -6.47 17.46
CA THR A 92 6.64 -5.90 18.52
C THR A 92 6.37 -6.46 19.92
N LYS A 93 5.18 -7.05 20.15
CA LYS A 93 4.78 -7.54 21.48
C LYS A 93 4.99 -9.03 21.69
N ASP A 94 4.86 -9.85 20.64
CA ASP A 94 4.97 -11.32 20.73
C ASP A 94 5.73 -11.85 19.49
N PRO A 95 7.05 -12.01 19.56
CA PRO A 95 7.82 -12.58 18.46
C PRO A 95 7.41 -14.04 18.25
N TYR A 96 7.26 -14.44 16.99
CA TYR A 96 6.88 -15.80 16.63
C TYR A 96 7.56 -16.20 15.33
N GLN A 97 7.85 -17.49 15.16
CA GLN A 97 8.31 -18.01 13.88
C GLN A 97 7.12 -18.22 12.93
N LEU A 98 7.30 -17.90 11.66
CA LEU A 98 6.31 -18.12 10.60
C LEU A 98 6.24 -19.60 10.26
N SER A 99 5.06 -20.10 9.87
CA SER A 99 4.86 -21.50 9.44
C SER A 99 5.42 -21.80 8.04
N TYR A 100 6.03 -20.82 7.37
CA TYR A 100 6.48 -20.95 5.99
C TYR A 100 7.86 -20.30 5.78
N CYS A 101 8.60 -20.82 4.79
CA CYS A 101 10.00 -20.46 4.56
C CYS A 101 10.18 -19.02 4.04
N ARG A 102 11.42 -18.52 4.11
CA ARG A 102 11.80 -17.18 3.63
C ARG A 102 11.50 -16.97 2.14
N LYS A 103 11.65 -18.00 1.30
CA LYS A 103 11.28 -17.95 -0.13
C LYS A 103 9.80 -17.62 -0.29
N CYS A 104 8.93 -18.29 0.46
CA CYS A 104 7.49 -18.04 0.42
C CYS A 104 7.08 -16.71 1.07
N LEU A 105 7.83 -16.24 2.07
CA LEU A 105 7.66 -14.89 2.62
C LEU A 105 7.98 -13.82 1.57
N THR A 106 9.13 -13.94 0.90
CA THR A 106 9.52 -13.03 -0.17
C THR A 106 8.51 -13.08 -1.32
N ALA A 107 8.13 -14.27 -1.79
CA ALA A 107 7.12 -14.43 -2.84
C ALA A 107 5.78 -13.78 -2.46
N GLN A 108 5.33 -13.91 -1.21
CA GLN A 108 4.11 -13.24 -0.75
C GLN A 108 4.28 -11.72 -0.67
N SER A 109 5.42 -11.22 -0.18
CA SER A 109 5.71 -9.78 -0.16
C SER A 109 5.70 -9.21 -1.57
N VAL A 110 6.38 -9.88 -2.49
CA VAL A 110 6.44 -9.58 -3.92
C VAL A 110 5.03 -9.55 -4.49
N PHE A 111 4.25 -10.63 -4.33
CA PHE A 111 2.86 -10.69 -4.78
C PHE A 111 1.99 -9.56 -4.20
N ASN A 112 2.08 -9.28 -2.90
CA ASN A 112 1.31 -8.22 -2.26
C ASN A 112 1.68 -6.82 -2.76
N THR A 113 2.95 -6.58 -3.09
CA THR A 113 3.40 -5.34 -3.73
C THR A 113 3.04 -5.24 -5.21
N GLN A 114 2.55 -6.34 -5.80
CA GLN A 114 2.33 -6.49 -7.24
C GLN A 114 0.87 -6.49 -7.68
N LYS A 115 -0.07 -6.38 -6.73
CA LYS A 115 -1.51 -6.43 -7.03
C LYS A 115 -2.08 -5.12 -7.53
N ASP A 116 -1.48 -4.00 -7.14
CA ASP A 116 -2.10 -2.70 -7.26
C ASP A 116 -1.04 -1.59 -7.32
N ILE A 117 -1.28 -0.60 -8.17
CA ILE A 117 -0.41 0.55 -8.40
C ILE A 117 -0.25 1.38 -7.13
N ASP A 118 -1.30 1.57 -6.34
CA ASP A 118 -1.22 2.37 -5.12
C ASP A 118 -0.34 1.68 -4.08
N GLN A 119 -0.49 0.36 -3.93
CA GLN A 119 0.35 -0.42 -3.02
C GLN A 119 1.82 -0.44 -3.46
N TYR A 120 2.09 -0.52 -4.76
CA TYR A 120 3.44 -0.39 -5.31
C TYR A 120 4.05 0.99 -4.99
N LEU A 121 3.31 2.07 -5.23
CA LEU A 121 3.79 3.44 -5.00
C LEU A 121 3.95 3.75 -3.51
N LYS A 122 3.06 3.26 -2.64
CA LYS A 122 3.22 3.33 -1.18
C LYS A 122 4.49 2.60 -0.73
N HIS A 123 4.76 1.42 -1.28
CA HIS A 123 6.00 0.70 -1.00
C HIS A 123 7.23 1.48 -1.46
N ARG A 124 7.20 2.04 -2.68
CA ARG A 124 8.26 2.86 -3.23
C ARG A 124 8.53 4.10 -2.36
N GLN A 125 7.46 4.78 -1.90
CA GLN A 125 7.56 5.94 -1.04
C GLN A 125 8.22 5.63 0.30
N ARG A 126 7.88 4.49 0.93
CA ARG A 126 8.56 4.02 2.16
C ARG A 126 10.06 3.79 1.94
N GLY A 127 10.43 3.18 0.80
CA GLY A 127 11.82 2.96 0.44
C GLY A 127 12.60 4.26 0.21
N ILE A 128 11.97 5.28 -0.38
CA ILE A 128 12.55 6.62 -0.50
C ILE A 128 12.78 7.22 0.88
N ARG A 129 11.77 7.20 1.76
CA ARG A 129 11.87 7.74 3.12
C ARG A 129 13.03 7.13 3.91
N SER A 130 13.23 5.81 3.84
CA SER A 130 14.36 5.14 4.51
C SER A 130 15.71 5.66 4.01
N ARG A 131 15.89 5.70 2.68
CA ARG A 131 17.13 6.19 2.07
C ARG A 131 17.40 7.66 2.38
N CYS A 132 16.36 8.49 2.43
CA CYS A 132 16.51 9.90 2.81
C CYS A 132 17.01 10.03 4.25
N LYS A 133 16.45 9.23 5.17
CA LYS A 133 16.91 9.18 6.57
C LYS A 133 18.37 8.76 6.69
N GLU A 134 18.78 7.75 5.92
CA GLU A 134 20.17 7.25 5.91
C GLU A 134 21.16 8.25 5.29
N ALA A 135 20.75 8.94 4.22
CA ALA A 135 21.60 9.86 3.46
C ALA A 135 21.54 11.33 3.93
N GLY A 136 20.74 11.66 4.95
CA GLY A 136 20.55 13.04 5.41
C GLY A 136 19.84 13.96 4.41
N VAL A 137 19.07 13.38 3.48
CA VAL A 137 18.31 14.16 2.47
C VAL A 137 16.94 14.53 3.05
N GLU A 138 16.51 15.77 2.83
CA GLU A 138 15.19 16.24 3.28
C GLU A 138 14.06 15.40 2.68
N TYR A 139 13.09 15.05 3.53
CA TYR A 139 11.90 14.31 3.14
C TYR A 139 10.65 14.87 3.83
N ALA A 140 9.69 15.35 3.04
CA ALA A 140 8.44 15.92 3.56
C ALA A 140 7.20 15.52 2.71
N LEU A 141 7.23 14.37 2.02
CA LEU A 141 6.07 13.90 1.24
C LEU A 141 4.96 13.34 2.15
N PRO A 142 3.69 13.76 1.98
CA PRO A 142 2.53 13.17 2.69
C PRO A 142 2.34 11.69 2.36
N GLY A 143 1.73 10.93 3.28
CA GLY A 143 1.42 9.51 3.05
C GLY A 143 0.50 9.32 1.84
N GLY A 144 0.89 8.46 0.88
CA GLY A 144 0.10 8.21 -0.33
C GLY A 144 0.35 9.20 -1.47
N TYR A 145 1.16 10.25 -1.25
CA TYR A 145 1.44 11.30 -2.22
C TYR A 145 1.82 10.78 -3.62
N LEU A 146 2.69 9.76 -3.71
CA LEU A 146 3.09 9.22 -5.01
C LEU A 146 1.93 8.57 -5.78
N ALA A 147 0.98 7.93 -5.08
CA ALA A 147 -0.19 7.35 -5.71
C ALA A 147 -1.12 8.43 -6.26
N ASP A 148 -1.34 9.50 -5.49
CA ASP A 148 -2.13 10.64 -5.92
C ASP A 148 -1.48 11.34 -7.12
N LEU A 149 -0.15 11.54 -7.08
CA LEU A 149 0.62 12.12 -8.18
C LEU A 149 0.54 11.27 -9.46
N PHE A 150 0.57 9.94 -9.34
CA PHE A 150 0.40 9.05 -10.50
C PHE A 150 -0.97 9.24 -11.16
N ARG A 151 -2.04 9.35 -10.37
CA ARG A 151 -3.39 9.61 -10.89
C ARG A 151 -3.52 11.01 -11.49
N GLN A 152 -2.95 12.03 -10.86
CA GLN A 152 -2.90 13.40 -11.38
C GLN A 152 -2.18 13.47 -12.74
N GLN A 153 -1.07 12.73 -12.87
CA GLN A 153 -0.35 12.61 -14.14
C GLN A 153 -1.01 11.63 -15.13
N SER A 154 -2.20 11.10 -14.84
CA SER A 154 -2.89 10.10 -15.68
C SER A 154 -2.02 8.89 -16.04
N GLY A 155 -1.12 8.50 -15.14
CA GLY A 155 -0.16 7.42 -15.35
C GLY A 155 0.91 7.72 -16.42
N ARG A 156 1.10 8.98 -16.80
CA ARG A 156 2.05 9.41 -17.83
C ARG A 156 3.30 10.04 -17.23
N CYS A 157 4.42 9.87 -17.92
CA CYS A 157 5.69 10.47 -17.57
C CYS A 157 5.59 11.99 -17.66
N PHE A 158 5.94 12.69 -16.58
CA PHE A 158 5.88 14.14 -16.52
C PHE A 158 6.64 14.81 -17.66
N TYR A 159 7.82 14.31 -18.02
CA TYR A 159 8.68 14.93 -19.03
C TYR A 159 8.30 14.62 -20.48
N THR A 160 7.64 13.48 -20.75
CA THR A 160 7.50 12.95 -22.11
C THR A 160 6.10 12.49 -22.50
N ASP A 161 5.13 12.53 -21.58
CA ASP A 161 3.76 11.98 -21.71
C ASP A 161 3.65 10.49 -22.06
N LEU A 162 4.80 9.79 -22.16
CA LEU A 162 4.84 8.37 -22.39
C LEU A 162 4.19 7.63 -21.22
N PRO A 163 3.38 6.58 -21.47
CA PRO A 163 2.79 5.77 -20.41
C PRO A 163 3.88 5.18 -19.51
N MET A 164 3.73 5.36 -18.21
CA MET A 164 4.57 4.68 -17.23
C MET A 164 3.94 3.34 -16.87
N LYS A 165 4.78 2.33 -16.66
CA LYS A 165 4.34 0.98 -16.29
C LYS A 165 4.90 0.57 -14.95
N VAL A 166 4.20 -0.32 -14.29
CA VAL A 166 4.76 -1.07 -13.17
C VAL A 166 4.94 -2.50 -13.61
N HIS A 167 6.17 -2.98 -13.48
CA HIS A 167 6.53 -4.33 -13.90
C HIS A 167 6.58 -5.22 -12.68
N PHE A 168 5.53 -6.02 -12.56
CA PHE A 168 5.38 -6.99 -11.52
C PHE A 168 6.05 -8.32 -11.92
N GLY A 169 6.78 -8.94 -11.00
CA GLY A 169 7.20 -10.35 -11.09
C GLY A 169 8.27 -10.65 -12.14
N THR A 170 8.87 -9.64 -12.77
CA THR A 170 9.80 -9.88 -13.87
C THR A 170 11.17 -10.27 -13.34
N LYS A 171 11.68 -11.44 -13.75
CA LYS A 171 13.02 -11.97 -13.44
C LYS A 171 14.20 -11.12 -13.96
N LYS A 172 13.93 -10.01 -14.66
CA LYS A 172 15.01 -9.12 -15.12
C LYS A 172 15.46 -8.24 -13.95
N PRO A 173 16.73 -8.30 -13.53
CA PRO A 173 17.26 -7.34 -12.58
C PRO A 173 17.22 -5.93 -13.19
N GLY A 174 16.78 -4.95 -12.41
CA GLY A 174 16.73 -3.54 -12.81
C GLY A 174 15.36 -3.02 -13.26
N ALA A 175 15.19 -1.71 -13.19
CA ALA A 175 14.00 -1.04 -13.70
C ALA A 175 14.02 -1.03 -15.23
N ARG A 176 12.93 -1.48 -15.87
CA ARG A 176 12.73 -1.33 -17.33
C ARG A 176 12.61 0.15 -17.68
N SER A 177 12.93 0.50 -18.93
CA SER A 177 12.95 1.89 -19.42
C SER A 177 11.64 2.64 -19.20
N ASP A 178 10.50 1.98 -19.30
CA ASP A 178 9.14 2.51 -19.08
C ASP A 178 8.64 2.38 -17.63
N SER A 179 9.46 1.85 -16.71
CA SER A 179 9.06 1.70 -15.31
C SER A 179 8.86 3.05 -14.64
N VAL A 180 7.82 3.18 -13.80
CA VAL A 180 7.62 4.37 -12.96
C VAL A 180 8.84 4.63 -12.08
N SER A 181 9.40 5.83 -12.20
CA SER A 181 10.46 6.37 -11.36
C SER A 181 9.98 7.65 -10.65
N VAL A 182 10.62 7.96 -9.53
CA VAL A 182 10.36 9.17 -8.74
C VAL A 182 11.58 10.06 -8.89
N ASP A 183 11.40 11.18 -9.56
CA ASP A 183 12.46 12.11 -9.88
C ASP A 183 12.37 13.37 -9.03
N ARG A 184 13.54 13.98 -8.75
CA ARG A 184 13.63 15.30 -8.12
C ARG A 184 13.86 16.34 -9.20
N ILE A 185 12.97 17.32 -9.30
CA ILE A 185 13.08 18.40 -10.30
C ILE A 185 14.44 19.09 -10.12
N GLU A 186 14.73 19.55 -8.91
CA GLU A 186 16.04 20.06 -8.48
C GLU A 186 16.81 18.92 -7.79
N PRO A 187 17.90 18.40 -8.41
CA PRO A 187 18.66 17.26 -7.90
C PRO A 187 19.23 17.45 -6.50
N ASP A 188 19.61 18.68 -6.16
CA ASP A 188 20.21 19.03 -4.87
C ASP A 188 19.14 19.25 -3.78
N GLY A 189 17.86 19.35 -4.15
CA GLY A 189 16.75 19.50 -3.23
C GLY A 189 16.29 18.18 -2.58
N GLY A 190 15.35 18.30 -1.64
CA GLY A 190 14.74 17.17 -0.95
C GLY A 190 13.64 16.46 -1.75
N TYR A 191 13.17 15.33 -1.21
CA TYR A 191 11.89 14.73 -1.60
C TYR A 191 10.76 15.45 -0.85
N VAL A 192 10.37 16.61 -1.38
CA VAL A 192 9.32 17.47 -0.84
C VAL A 192 8.26 17.76 -1.90
N VAL A 193 7.06 18.17 -1.45
CA VAL A 193 5.98 18.55 -2.36
C VAL A 193 6.46 19.70 -3.24
N GLY A 194 6.23 19.59 -4.55
CA GLY A 194 6.68 20.60 -5.53
C GLY A 194 8.10 20.37 -6.08
N ASN A 195 8.93 19.53 -5.46
CA ASN A 195 10.22 19.12 -6.00
C ASN A 195 10.23 17.67 -6.53
N VAL A 196 9.07 17.02 -6.62
CA VAL A 196 8.96 15.60 -7.01
C VAL A 196 7.97 15.43 -8.15
N VAL A 197 8.39 14.68 -9.18
CA VAL A 197 7.53 14.24 -10.29
C VAL A 197 7.67 12.74 -10.54
N LEU A 198 6.66 12.13 -11.15
CA LEU A 198 6.79 10.77 -11.67
C LEU A 198 7.21 10.81 -13.13
N CYS A 199 8.18 10.00 -13.50
CA CYS A 199 8.65 9.87 -14.87
C CYS A 199 9.00 8.42 -15.20
N THR A 200 9.29 8.13 -16.47
CA THR A 200 9.85 6.83 -16.81
C THR A 200 11.29 6.71 -16.28
N SER A 201 11.74 5.49 -15.98
CA SER A 201 13.12 5.24 -15.56
C SER A 201 14.14 5.70 -16.61
N ARG A 202 13.79 5.64 -17.90
CA ARG A 202 14.60 6.21 -18.98
C ARG A 202 14.68 7.74 -18.91
N ALA A 203 13.57 8.44 -18.68
CA ALA A 203 13.59 9.89 -18.54
C ALA A 203 14.42 10.32 -17.32
N ASN A 204 14.27 9.62 -16.19
CA ASN A 204 15.08 9.84 -14.99
C ASN A 204 16.58 9.63 -15.24
N ALA A 205 16.95 8.61 -16.02
CA ALA A 205 18.34 8.33 -16.37
C ALA A 205 18.92 9.39 -17.33
N ILE A 206 18.12 9.86 -18.30
CA ILE A 206 18.51 10.96 -19.21
C ILE A 206 18.70 12.26 -18.42
N LYS A 207 17.79 12.56 -17.48
CA LYS A 207 17.93 13.73 -16.60
C LYS A 207 19.18 13.63 -15.74
N SER A 208 19.43 12.48 -15.13
CA SER A 208 20.53 12.30 -14.17
C SER A 208 20.50 13.40 -13.08
N ASN A 209 21.62 14.09 -12.86
CA ASN A 209 21.79 15.23 -11.97
C ASN A 209 21.70 16.59 -12.69
N CYS A 210 21.09 16.65 -13.86
CA CYS A 210 20.91 17.90 -14.61
C CYS A 210 20.10 18.92 -13.80
N SER A 211 20.71 20.08 -13.58
CA SER A 211 20.14 21.26 -12.92
C SER A 211 19.09 21.95 -13.80
N LEU A 212 18.31 22.88 -13.23
CA LEU A 212 17.32 23.64 -14.01
C LEU A 212 17.95 24.50 -15.10
N ALA A 213 19.14 25.06 -14.87
CA ALA A 213 19.86 25.85 -15.87
C ALA A 213 20.33 24.99 -17.04
N GLU A 214 20.91 23.82 -16.75
CA GLU A 214 21.30 22.85 -17.79
C GLU A 214 20.08 22.31 -18.53
N MET A 215 18.97 22.02 -17.83
CA MET A 215 17.72 21.62 -18.48
C MET A 215 17.19 22.69 -19.42
N ARG A 216 17.25 23.96 -19.03
CA ARG A 216 16.84 25.07 -19.90
C ARG A 216 17.67 25.10 -21.19
N ALA A 217 18.96 24.83 -21.08
CA ALA A 217 19.88 24.84 -22.22
C ALA A 217 19.76 23.59 -23.11
N TRP A 218 19.70 22.39 -22.52
CA TRP A 218 19.85 21.12 -23.24
C TRP A 218 18.54 20.36 -23.43
N LEU A 219 17.55 20.59 -22.56
CA LEU A 219 16.26 19.91 -22.52
C LEU A 219 15.10 20.94 -22.42
N PRO A 220 15.03 21.97 -23.28
CA PRO A 220 14.14 23.11 -23.10
C PRO A 220 12.65 22.72 -23.04
N GLY A 221 12.25 21.64 -23.71
CA GLY A 221 10.89 21.10 -23.62
C GLY A 221 10.54 20.54 -22.23
N TRP A 222 11.51 19.94 -21.52
CA TRP A 222 11.31 19.44 -20.16
C TRP A 222 11.30 20.58 -19.16
N TRP A 223 12.21 21.54 -19.34
CA TRP A 223 12.25 22.77 -18.54
C TRP A 223 10.93 23.55 -18.62
N LYS A 224 10.37 23.74 -19.82
CA LYS A 224 9.09 24.44 -20.00
C LYS A 224 7.93 23.78 -19.25
N ARG A 225 7.93 22.44 -19.14
CA ARG A 225 6.91 21.72 -18.34
C ARG A 225 7.04 22.02 -16.84
N ILE A 226 8.26 22.16 -16.35
CA ILE A 226 8.53 22.52 -14.94
C ILE A 226 8.03 23.94 -14.66
N GLU A 227 8.23 24.90 -15.58
CA GLU A 227 7.67 26.25 -15.43
C GLU A 227 6.15 26.22 -15.35
N LEU A 228 5.49 25.52 -16.28
CA LEU A 228 4.03 25.38 -16.28
C LEU A 228 3.51 24.74 -14.99
N LEU A 229 4.23 23.76 -14.43
CA LEU A 229 3.90 23.16 -13.13
C LEU A 229 3.98 24.19 -11.99
N ARG A 230 4.96 25.09 -12.02
CA ARG A 230 5.16 26.12 -10.98
C ARG A 230 4.16 27.26 -11.08
N GLU A 231 3.73 27.60 -12.29
CA GLU A 231 2.75 28.66 -12.58
C GLU A 231 1.30 28.22 -12.36
N GLY A 232 1.02 26.91 -12.35
CA GLY A 232 -0.32 26.36 -12.20
C GLY A 232 -1.05 26.71 -10.88
N PRO A 233 -2.39 26.57 -10.84
CA PRO A 233 -3.22 26.89 -9.67
C PRO A 233 -2.74 26.20 -8.39
N SER A 234 -2.88 26.89 -7.25
CA SER A 234 -2.37 26.46 -5.93
C SER A 234 -2.90 25.13 -5.40
N ASP A 235 -4.01 24.60 -5.95
CA ASP A 235 -4.55 23.27 -5.66
C ASP A 235 -3.54 22.14 -5.98
N PHE A 236 -2.53 22.39 -6.83
CA PHE A 236 -1.42 21.45 -7.10
C PHE A 236 -0.31 21.45 -6.03
N ARG A 237 -0.23 22.49 -5.20
CA ARG A 237 0.88 22.73 -4.25
C ARG A 237 0.58 22.20 -2.85
N GLN A 238 -0.70 22.02 -2.53
CA GLN A 238 -1.14 21.58 -1.22
C GLN A 238 -1.64 20.14 -1.36
N GLY A 239 -0.95 19.18 -0.73
CA GLY A 239 -1.27 17.75 -0.75
C GLY A 239 -2.59 17.41 -0.05
N GLY A 240 -3.69 18.05 -0.46
CA GLY A 240 -5.03 17.77 0.00
C GLY A 240 -5.50 16.45 -0.60
N CYS A 241 -5.51 15.40 0.22
CA CYS A 241 -6.22 14.17 -0.07
C CYS A 241 -7.71 14.48 -0.23
N ARG A 242 -8.17 14.78 -1.45
CA ARG A 242 -9.60 14.83 -1.75
C ARG A 242 -10.06 13.41 -2.05
N THR A 243 -10.76 12.80 -1.09
CA THR A 243 -11.59 11.62 -1.34
C THR A 243 -12.73 12.00 -2.28
N SER A 244 -12.48 12.04 -3.59
CA SER A 244 -13.52 12.27 -4.59
C SER A 244 -14.12 10.93 -5.00
N ARG A 245 -15.36 10.68 -4.55
CA ARG A 245 -16.27 9.69 -5.11
C ARG A 245 -16.54 10.08 -6.57
N TYR A 246 -15.98 9.34 -7.51
CA TYR A 246 -16.46 9.37 -8.89
C TYR A 246 -17.66 8.42 -8.99
N SER A 247 -18.86 9.00 -9.03
CA SER A 247 -20.03 8.34 -9.62
C SER A 247 -19.75 8.15 -11.11
N LEU A 248 -19.65 6.89 -11.53
CA LEU A 248 -19.71 6.50 -12.93
C LEU A 248 -21.12 6.81 -13.45
N LYS A 249 -21.18 7.56 -14.55
CA LYS A 249 -22.31 7.50 -15.49
C LYS A 249 -21.99 6.41 -16.51
#